data_AF-A0A7V7AR80-F1
#
_entry.id   AF-A0A7V7AR80-F1
#
_cell.length_a   1.000
_cell.length_b   1.000
_cell.length_c   1.000
_cell.angle_alpha   90.00
_cell.angle_beta   90.00
_cell.angle_gamma   90.00
#
_symmetry.space_group_name_H-M   'P 1'
#
loop_
_entity.id
_entity.type
_entity.pdbx_description
1 polymer ?
#
loop_
_entity_poly.entity_id
_entity_poly.type
_entity_poly.pdbx_seq_one_letter_code
_entity_poly.pdbx_strand_id
1 'polypeptide(L)' 'MGEVEVTALKDVSLDIFEGELVVILGPSGSGKSTLLNIVGGMDTPTKGELFYREKPLHSAD' A
#
# COMPACT_ATOMS: atom_id res chain seq x y z
N MET A 1 26.51 -8.34 -11.44
CA MET A 1 25.98 -7.39 -10.44
C MET A 1 24.76 -8.08 -9.83
N GLY A 2 24.79 -8.37 -8.53
CA GLY A 2 23.69 -9.09 -7.88
C GLY A 2 22.42 -8.25 -7.85
N GLU A 3 21.26 -8.91 -7.89
CA GLU A 3 19.97 -8.24 -7.70
C GLU A 3 19.94 -7.55 -6.33
N VAL A 4 19.63 -6.27 -6.32
CA VAL A 4 19.43 -5.50 -5.09
C VAL A 4 17.94 -5.52 -4.80
N GLU A 5 17.53 -6.23 -3.76
CA GLU A 5 16.16 -6.14 -3.26
C GLU A 5 15.93 -4.75 -2.65
N VAL A 6 14.86 -4.08 -3.08
CA VAL A 6 14.43 -2.79 -2.54
C VAL A 6 13.06 -2.95 -1.91
N THR A 7 12.97 -2.65 -0.61
CA THR A 7 11.70 -2.65 0.12
C THR A 7 11.02 -1.29 -0.02
N ALA A 8 9.90 -1.23 -0.75
CA ALA A 8 9.13 0.01 -0.94
C ALA A 8 8.29 0.39 0.29
N LEU A 9 7.68 -0.59 0.94
CA LEU A 9 6.87 -0.43 2.15
C LEU A 9 7.38 -1.38 3.23
N LYS A 10 7.63 -0.85 4.43
CA LYS A 10 8.12 -1.64 5.56
C LYS A 10 7.19 -1.43 6.75
N ASP A 11 6.48 -2.49 7.12
CA ASP A 11 5.63 -2.56 8.31
C ASP A 11 4.64 -1.38 8.42
N VAL A 12 3.94 -1.08 7.32
CA VAL A 12 2.94 0.00 7.26
C VAL A 12 1.58 -0.55 7.69
N SER A 13 0.90 0.14 8.61
CA SER A 13 -0.47 -0.14 9.00
C SER A 13 -1.25 1.16 9.08
N LEU A 14 -2.45 1.18 8.50
CA LEU A 14 -3.32 2.35 8.43
C LEU A 14 -4.78 1.92 8.33
N ASP A 15 -5.66 2.68 8.97
CA ASP A 15 -7.12 2.59 8.81
C ASP A 15 -7.61 3.93 8.23
N ILE A 16 -8.48 3.87 7.22
CA ILE A 16 -9.09 5.05 6.60
C ILE A 16 -10.60 4.92 6.72
N PHE A 17 -11.24 5.93 7.31
CA PHE A 17 -12.68 5.93 7.56
C PHE A 17 -13.45 6.76 6.53
N GLU A 18 -14.74 6.50 6.45
CA GLU A 18 -15.63 7.20 5.52
C GLU A 18 -15.67 8.72 5.82
N GLY A 19 -15.48 9.53 4.78
CA GLY A 19 -15.51 10.99 4.89
C GLY A 19 -14.16 11.64 5.24
N GLU A 20 -13.10 10.86 5.46
CA GLU A 20 -11.78 11.40 5.76
C GLU A 20 -11.06 11.91 4.49
N LEU A 21 -10.42 13.08 4.62
CA LEU A 21 -9.43 13.55 3.66
C LEU A 21 -8.02 13.24 4.19
N VAL A 22 -7.39 12.20 3.63
CA VAL A 22 -6.05 11.77 4.05
C VAL A 22 -4.99 12.29 3.08
N VAL A 23 -3.89 12.82 3.62
CA VAL A 23 -2.74 13.29 2.83
C VAL A 23 -1.51 12.47 3.19
N ILE A 24 -0.86 11.86 2.18
CA ILE A 24 0.37 11.10 2.33
C ILE A 24 1.56 11.95 1.87
N LEU A 25 2.47 12.26 2.79
CA LEU A 25 3.66 13.07 2.55
C LEU A 25 4.95 12.26 2.75
N GLY A 26 6.00 12.61 2.00
CA GLY A 26 7.30 11.96 2.12
C GLY A 26 8.20 12.23 0.92
N PRO A 27 9.53 12.05 1.04
CA PRO A 27 10.49 12.31 -0.03
C PRO A 27 10.25 11.42 -1.26
N SER A 28 10.82 11.79 -2.41
CA SER A 28 10.78 10.93 -3.60
C SER A 28 11.36 9.55 -3.29
N GLY A 29 10.75 8.48 -3.81
CA GLY A 29 11.17 7.10 -3.56
C GLY A 29 10.71 6.47 -2.24
N SER A 30 10.01 7.20 -1.37
CA SER A 30 9.57 6.68 -0.05
C SER A 30 8.42 5.67 -0.08
N GLY A 31 8.01 5.17 -1.27
CA GLY A 31 6.93 4.17 -1.39
C GLY A 31 5.50 4.72 -1.48
N LYS A 32 5.28 6.04 -1.52
CA LYS A 32 3.91 6.63 -1.55
C LYS A 32 3.05 6.13 -2.71
N SER A 33 3.58 6.15 -3.93
CA SER A 33 2.85 5.68 -5.11
C SER A 33 2.59 4.18 -5.03
N THR A 34 3.53 3.40 -4.50
CA THR A 34 3.33 1.97 -4.25
C THR A 34 2.19 1.74 -3.25
N LEU A 35 2.15 2.48 -2.14
CA LEU A 35 1.07 2.40 -1.17
C LEU A 35 -0.28 2.76 -1.80
N LEU A 36 -0.35 3.85 -2.56
CA LEU A 36 -1.58 4.27 -3.23
C LEU A 36 -2.06 3.26 -4.29
N ASN A 37 -1.14 2.62 -5.01
CA ASN A 37 -1.49 1.58 -5.98
C ASN A 37 -2.08 0.35 -5.29
N ILE A 38 -1.48 -0.08 -4.18
CA ILE A 38 -1.99 -1.19 -3.36
C ILE A 38 -3.37 -0.85 -2.79
N VAL A 39 -3.53 0.32 -2.17
CA VAL A 39 -4.82 0.78 -1.61
C VAL A 39 -5.89 0.89 -2.71
N GLY A 40 -5.50 1.33 -3.91
CA GLY A 40 -6.37 1.39 -5.08
C GLY A 40 -6.67 0.05 -5.74
N GLY A 41 -6.10 -1.06 -5.26
CA GLY A 41 -6.28 -2.40 -5.83
C GLY A 41 -5.59 -2.60 -7.19
N MET A 42 -4.64 -1.75 -7.56
CA MET A 42 -3.88 -1.84 -8.83
C MET A 42 -2.59 -2.65 -8.69
N ASP A 43 -2.20 -2.97 -7.46
CA ASP A 43 -0.99 -3.74 -7.14
C ASP A 43 -1.24 -4.58 -5.87
N THR A 44 -0.48 -5.65 -5.71
CA THR A 44 -0.67 -6.64 -4.64
C THR A 44 0.46 -6.51 -3.61
N PRO A 45 0.15 -6.41 -2.31
CA PRO A 45 1.20 -6.33 -1.30
C PRO A 45 2.03 -7.62 -1.28
N THR A 46 3.36 -7.50 -1.14
CA THR A 46 4.23 -8.68 -1.02
C THR A 46 3.89 -9.53 0.21
N LYS A 47 3.44 -8.89 1.30
CA LYS A 47 2.98 -9.49 2.55
C LYS A 47 1.96 -8.57 3.22
N GLY A 48 1.13 -9.13 4.09
CA GLY A 48 0.12 -8.40 4.84
C GLY A 48 -1.25 -8.47 4.18
N GLU A 49 -2.19 -7.72 4.74
CA GLU A 49 -3.60 -7.79 4.36
C GLU A 49 -4.13 -6.40 4.02
N LEU A 50 -5.03 -6.35 3.06
CA LEU A 50 -5.79 -5.15 2.69
C LEU A 50 -7.27 -5.51 2.67
N PHE A 51 -8.10 -4.68 3.30
CA PHE A 51 -9.54 -4.82 3.35
C PHE A 51 -10.23 -3.52 2.91
N TYR A 52 -11.31 -3.65 2.15
CA TYR A 52 -12.24 -2.57 1.85
C TYR A 52 -13.64 -2.98 2.28
N ARG A 53 -14.20 -2.29 3.29
CA ARG A 53 -15.51 -2.61 3.88
C ARG A 53 -15.63 -4.08 4.28
N GLU A 54 -14.68 -4.56 5.07
CA GLU A 54 -14.55 -5.97 5.53
C GLU A 54 -14.29 -7.01 4.43
N LYS A 55 -14.14 -6.59 3.17
CA LYS A 55 -13.83 -7.51 2.07
C LYS A 55 -12.34 -7.47 1.78
N PRO A 56 -11.66 -8.63 1.71
CA PRO A 56 -10.25 -8.67 1.32
C PRO A 56 -10.10 -8.13 -0.11
N LEU A 57 -9.16 -7.21 -0.29
CA LEU A 57 -8.82 -6.61 -1.60
C LEU A 57 -7.43 -7.03 -2.08
N HIS A 58 -6.61 -7.62 -1.21
CA HIS A 58 -5.24 -8.08 -1.49
C HIS A 58 -5.15 -9.33 -2.40
N SER A 59 -6.28 -9.79 -2.93
CA SER A 59 -6.38 -11.02 -3.74
C SER A 59 -7.38 -10.89 -4.89
N ALA A 60 -7.66 -9.67 -5.35
CA ALA A 60 -8.55 -9.44 -6.49
C ALA A 60 -7.77 -9.61 -7.79
N ASP A 61 -8.24 -10.53 -8.66
CA ASP A 61 -7.81 -10.65 -10.06
C ASP A 61 -8.40 -9.54 -10.93
#